data_AF-A0A2V9KPU4-F1
#
_entry.id   AF-A0A2V9KPU4-F1
#
_cell.length_a   1.000
_cell.length_b   1.000
_cell.length_c   1.000
_cell.angle_alpha   90.00
_cell.angle_beta   90.00
_cell.angle_gamma   90.00
#
_symmetry.space_group_name_H-M   'P 1'
#
loop_
_entity.id
_entity.type
_entity.pdbx_description
1 polymer ?
#
loop_
_entity_poly.entity_id
_entity_poly.type
_entity_poly.pdbx_seq_one_letter_code
_entity_poly.pdbx_strand_id
1 'polypeptide(L)' 'MSEKVPEVGDQNFEAEVLKSAVPVLVDFWAAWCAPCRMLAPVVEAIATKYEGKAKVVKLNVDENTS' A
#
# COMPACT_ATOMS: atom_id res chain seq x y z
N MET A 1 -4.62 10.86 7.35
CA MET A 1 -4.36 9.42 7.14
C MET A 1 -5.56 8.90 6.36
N SER A 2 -5.47 8.83 5.03
CA SER A 2 -6.64 8.53 4.20
C SER A 2 -7.07 7.08 4.34
N GLU A 3 -8.37 6.87 4.54
CA GLU A 3 -9.04 5.57 4.64
C GLU A 3 -9.02 4.74 3.34
N LYS A 4 -8.55 5.32 2.22
CA LYS A 4 -8.66 4.70 0.89
C LYS A 4 -7.61 3.64 0.55
N VAL A 5 -6.46 3.63 1.24
CA VAL A 5 -5.39 2.68 0.97
C VAL A 5 -5.15 1.86 2.25
N PRO A 6 -5.60 0.59 2.29
CA PRO A 6 -5.44 -0.25 3.47
C PRO A 6 -3.97 -0.58 3.73
N GLU A 7 -3.65 -0.71 5.01
CA GLU A 7 -2.33 -1.10 5.47
C GLU A 7 -2.21 -2.63 5.54
N VAL A 8 -1.08 -3.14 5.07
CA VAL A 8 -0.71 -4.55 5.12
C VAL A 8 0.62 -4.68 5.84
N GLY A 9 0.84 -5.85 6.44
CA GLY A 9 2.06 -6.19 7.14
C GLY A 9 2.35 -7.68 7.03
N ASP A 10 3.40 -8.12 7.72
CA ASP A 10 3.95 -9.48 7.58
C ASP A 10 2.89 -10.57 7.75
N GLN A 11 1.92 -10.36 8.66
CA GLN A 11 0.88 -11.34 9.00
C GLN A 11 -0.16 -11.55 7.88
N ASN A 12 -0.41 -10.55 7.04
CA ASN A 12 -1.46 -10.61 6.02
C ASN A 12 -0.94 -10.38 4.60
N PHE A 13 0.35 -10.10 4.41
CA PHE A 13 0.95 -9.85 3.09
C PHE A 13 0.72 -11.00 2.11
N GLU A 14 0.85 -12.25 2.55
CA GLU A 14 0.61 -13.41 1.68
C GLU A 14 -0.84 -13.44 1.16
N ALA A 15 -1.81 -13.23 2.03
CA ALA A 15 -3.23 -13.25 1.67
C ALA A 15 -3.62 -12.04 0.82
N GLU A 16 -3.19 -10.85 1.23
CA GLU A 16 -3.65 -9.58 0.66
C GLU A 16 -2.88 -9.17 -0.61
N VAL A 17 -1.65 -9.65 -0.79
CA VAL A 17 -0.75 -9.30 -1.90
C VAL A 17 -0.43 -10.52 -2.77
N LEU A 18 0.18 -11.56 -2.20
CA LEU A 18 0.70 -12.70 -3.00
C LEU A 18 -0.41 -13.59 -3.58
N LYS A 19 -1.52 -13.74 -2.85
CA LYS A 19 -2.69 -14.52 -3.27
C LYS A 19 -3.79 -13.65 -3.90
N SER A 20 -3.52 -12.38 -4.20
CA SER A 20 -4.51 -11.49 -4.80
C SER A 20 -4.90 -11.95 -6.21
N ALA A 21 -6.21 -11.94 -6.49
CA ALA A 21 -6.74 -12.24 -7.82
C ALA A 21 -6.52 -11.10 -8.83
N VAL A 22 -6.17 -9.90 -8.35
CA VAL A 22 -5.87 -8.72 -9.17
C VAL A 22 -4.44 -8.22 -8.89
N PRO A 23 -3.81 -7.50 -9.82
CA PRO A 23 -2.52 -6.86 -9.57
C PRO A 23 -2.56 -5.98 -8.33
N VAL A 24 -1.47 -5.98 -7.55
CA VAL A 24 -1.36 -5.20 -6.31
C VAL A 24 -0.19 -4.24 -6.41
N LEU A 25 -0.44 -2.95 -6.21
CA LEU A 25 0.58 -1.95 -6.01
C LEU A 25 0.79 -1.77 -4.50
N VAL A 26 2.02 -2.00 -4.04
CA VAL A 26 2.41 -1.86 -2.64
C VAL A 26 3.26 -0.60 -2.48
N ASP A 27 2.76 0.35 -1.70
CA ASP A 27 3.52 1.53 -1.26
C ASP A 27 4.32 1.18 0.00
N PHE A 28 5.60 0.88 -0.19
CA PHE A 28 6.55 0.68 0.89
C PHE A 28 7.00 2.03 1.42
N TRP A 29 6.61 2.35 2.65
CA TRP A 29 6.80 3.69 3.21
C TRP A 29 7.39 3.61 4.63
N ALA A 30 7.83 4.77 5.13
CA ALA A 30 8.27 4.93 6.51
C ALA A 30 7.97 6.34 7.00
N ALA A 31 7.82 6.52 8.32
CA ALA A 31 7.54 7.82 8.91
C ALA A 31 8.66 8.84 8.66
N TRP A 32 9.90 8.39 8.50
CA TRP A 32 11.06 9.24 8.21
C TRP A 32 11.24 9.53 6.70
N CYS A 33 10.49 8.85 5.82
CA CYS A 33 10.61 9.03 4.38
C CYS A 33 9.79 10.24 3.88
N ALA A 34 10.42 11.41 3.85
CA ALA A 34 9.80 12.62 3.32
C ALA A 34 9.33 12.50 1.85
N PRO A 35 10.09 11.89 0.92
CA PRO A 35 9.61 11.63 -0.45
C PRO A 35 8.35 10.76 -0.51
N CYS A 36 8.25 9.72 0.32
CA CYS A 36 7.08 8.84 0.38
C CYS A 36 5.82 9.63 0.77
N ARG A 37 5.93 10.52 1.77
CA ARG A 37 4.81 11.38 2.18
C ARG A 37 4.34 12.34 1.08
N MET A 38 5.26 12.83 0.24
CA MET A 38 4.90 13.68 -0.91
C MET A 38 4.17 12.88 -2.00
N LEU A 39 4.47 11.59 -2.16
CA LEU A 39 3.85 10.71 -3.14
C LEU A 39 2.50 10.14 -2.69
N ALA A 40 2.22 10.09 -1.38
CA ALA A 40 0.98 9.52 -0.84
C ALA A 40 -0.32 10.01 -1.54
N PRO A 41 -0.51 11.31 -1.86
CA PRO A 41 -1.70 11.76 -2.58
C PRO A 41 -1.80 11.20 -4.01
N VAL A 42 -0.67 10.96 -4.66
CA VAL A 42 -0.60 10.36 -6.00
C VAL A 42 -0.96 8.88 -5.93
N VAL A 43 -0.46 8.17 -4.91
CA VAL A 43 -0.80 6.76 -4.65
C VAL A 43 -2.31 6.61 -4.38
N GLU A 44 -2.90 7.50 -3.58
CA GLU A 44 -4.34 7.53 -3.31
C GLU A 44 -5.18 7.81 -4.58
N ALA A 45 -4.70 8.68 -5.47
CA ALA A 45 -5.34 8.93 -6.76
C ALA A 45 -5.28 7.70 -7.67
N ILE A 46 -4.16 6.95 -7.66
CA ILE A 46 -4.03 5.68 -8.38
C ILE A 46 -5.01 4.64 -7.83
N ALA A 47 -5.13 4.53 -6.50
CA ALA A 47 -6.07 3.61 -5.86
C ALA A 47 -7.52 3.85 -6.34
N THR A 48 -7.92 5.11 -6.43
CA THR A 48 -9.25 5.49 -6.95
C THR A 48 -9.37 5.19 -8.45
N LYS A 49 -8.37 5.52 -9.25
CA LYS A 49 -8.40 5.35 -10.72
C LYS A 49 -8.46 3.89 -11.16
N TYR A 50 -7.87 2.99 -10.37
CA TYR A 50 -7.77 1.56 -10.68
C TYR A 50 -8.70 0.69 -9.84
N GLU A 51 -9.68 1.28 -9.16
CA GLU A 51 -10.68 0.56 -8.39
C GLU A 51 -11.33 -0.56 -9.23
N GLY A 52 -11.40 -1.77 -8.67
CA GLY A 52 -11.88 -2.98 -9.35
C GLY A 52 -10.93 -3.58 -10.40
N LYS A 53 -9.81 -2.93 -10.74
CA LYS A 53 -8.81 -3.42 -11.70
C LYS A 53 -7.48 -3.79 -11.05
N ALA A 54 -7.07 -3.04 -10.04
CA ALA A 54 -5.89 -3.31 -9.25
C ALA A 54 -6.17 -2.89 -7.80
N LYS A 55 -5.47 -3.55 -6.88
CA LYS A 55 -5.50 -3.22 -5.46
C LYS A 55 -4.31 -2.33 -5.13
N VAL A 56 -4.50 -1.36 -4.26
CA VAL A 56 -3.42 -0.52 -3.74
C VAL A 56 -3.39 -0.68 -2.23
N VAL A 57 -2.22 -0.98 -1.68
CA VAL A 57 -1.99 -1.16 -0.25
C VAL A 57 -0.71 -0.44 0.15
N LYS A 58 -0.53 -0.18 1.44
CA LYS A 58 0.68 0.42 2.01
C LYS A 58 1.28 -0.49 3.07
N LEU A 59 2.60 -0.50 3.18
CA LEU A 59 3.33 -1.28 4.18
C LEU A 59 4.40 -0.39 4.81
N ASN A 60 4.32 -0.21 6.13
CA ASN A 60 5.33 0.49 6.89
C ASN A 60 6.54 -0.42 7.12
N VAL A 61 7.71 -0.07 6.56
CA VAL A 61 8.92 -0.89 6.65
C VAL A 61 9.57 -0.88 8.04
N ASP A 62 9.27 0.12 8.87
CA ASP A 62 9.77 0.15 10.25
C ASP A 62 9.04 -0.88 11.14
N GLU A 63 7.79 -1.20 10.79
CA GLU A 63 6.93 -2.11 11.55
C GLU A 63 6.96 -3.55 11.02
N ASN A 64 7.57 -3.78 9.85
CA ASN A 64 7.52 -5.03 9.10
C ASN A 64 8.90 -5.35 8.52
N THR A 65 9.72 -6.11 9.26
CA THR A 65 11.14 -6.34 8.97
C THR A 65 11.51 -7.82 8.77
N SER A 66 10.50 -8.70 8.66
CA SER A 66 10.69 -10.15 8.76
C SER A 66 11.01 -10.83 7.43
#